data_AF-A0A7Y3GTH8-F1
#
_entry.id   AF-A0A7Y3GTH8-F1
#
_cell.length_a   1.000
_cell.length_b   1.000
_cell.length_c   1.000
_cell.angle_alpha   90.00
_cell.angle_beta   90.00
_cell.angle_gamma   90.00
#
_symmetry.space_group_name_H-M   'P 1'
#
loop_
_entity.id
_entity.type
_entity.pdbx_description
1 polymer ?
#
loop_
_entity_poly.entity_id
_entity_poly.type
_entity_poly.pdbx_seq_one_letter_code
_entity_poly.pdbx_strand_id
1 'polypeptide(L)'
;MNQSPTIYKPIEGLINTLQPQTISKDRQAILQPLIEAIQQKVTQNETIRLNFICTHNSRRSHLSQIWAQTMANYFHIRNVFCYSGGTEATALFPMVAETLKKSGFLIHTISEGTNPVYSIKYTD
;
A
#
# COMPACT_ATOMS: atom_id res chain seq x y z
N MET A 1 -16.29 20.03 -11.02
CA MET A 1 -16.87 18.92 -10.23
C MET A 1 -15.73 17.99 -9.88
N ASN A 2 -15.16 18.13 -8.68
CA ASN A 2 -14.07 17.25 -8.24
C ASN A 2 -14.71 15.95 -7.75
N GLN A 3 -14.70 14.92 -8.59
CA GLN A 3 -14.99 13.58 -8.08
C GLN A 3 -13.82 13.19 -7.18
N SER A 4 -14.10 13.03 -5.88
CA SER A 4 -13.14 12.43 -4.95
C SER A 4 -12.75 11.06 -5.51
N PRO A 5 -11.45 10.72 -5.63
CA PRO A 5 -11.06 9.37 -5.97
C PRO A 5 -11.57 8.46 -4.86
N THR A 6 -12.67 7.77 -5.14
CA THR A 6 -13.47 7.07 -4.15
C THR A 6 -12.89 5.66 -4.06
N ILE A 7 -12.10 5.42 -3.02
CA ILE A 7 -11.71 4.05 -2.70
C ILE A 7 -12.95 3.23 -2.36
N TYR A 8 -12.89 1.90 -2.49
CA TYR A 8 -14.03 1.05 -2.15
C TYR A 8 -14.43 1.21 -0.68
N LYS A 9 -15.75 1.33 -0.43
CA LYS A 9 -16.32 1.56 0.92
C LYS A 9 -15.80 0.62 2.01
N PRO A 10 -15.59 -0.70 1.77
CA PRO A 10 -15.06 -1.56 2.82
C PRO A 10 -13.61 -1.21 3.20
N ILE A 11 -12.81 -0.73 2.24
CA ILE A 11 -11.44 -0.25 2.48
C ILE A 11 -11.49 1.03 3.32
N GLU A 12 -12.31 2.00 2.93
CA GLU A 12 -12.53 3.23 3.73
C GLU A 12 -12.99 2.91 5.15
N GLY A 13 -13.96 2.00 5.29
CA GLY A 13 -14.43 1.52 6.58
C GLY A 13 -13.29 0.96 7.44
N LEU A 14 -12.42 0.14 6.88
CA LEU A 14 -11.24 -0.40 7.57
C LEU A 14 -10.27 0.72 7.98
N ILE A 15 -9.96 1.66 7.10
CA ILE A 15 -9.07 2.80 7.40
C ILE A 15 -9.60 3.60 8.58
N ASN A 16 -10.91 3.84 8.64
CA ASN A 16 -11.56 4.59 9.72
C ASN A 16 -11.52 3.86 11.08
N THR A 17 -11.28 2.54 11.09
CA THR A 17 -11.08 1.80 12.36
C THR A 17 -9.66 1.85 12.90
N LEU A 18 -8.70 2.34 12.11
CA LEU A 18 -7.32 2.42 12.55
C LEU A 18 -7.17 3.39 13.71
N GLN A 19 -6.26 3.07 14.63
CA GLN A 19 -5.96 3.88 15.80
C GLN A 19 -4.48 4.29 15.81
N PRO A 20 -4.04 5.25 14.97
CA PRO A 20 -2.64 5.65 14.87
C PRO A 20 -2.03 6.11 16.20
N GLN A 21 -2.85 6.60 17.12
CA GLN A 21 -2.45 6.98 18.48
C GLN A 21 -1.89 5.81 19.32
N THR A 22 -2.12 4.56 18.91
CA THR A 22 -1.59 3.36 19.56
C THR A 22 -0.14 3.06 19.17
N ILE A 23 0.40 3.71 18.14
CA ILE A 23 1.80 3.54 17.71
C ILE A 23 2.71 4.15 18.78
N SER A 24 3.66 3.37 19.30
CA SER A 24 4.58 3.82 20.36
C SER A 24 5.43 5.01 19.93
N LYS A 25 5.83 5.85 20.90
CA LYS A 25 6.71 7.01 20.65
C LYS A 25 8.02 6.59 19.98
N ASP A 26 8.63 5.48 20.41
CA ASP A 26 9.86 4.96 19.81
C ASP A 26 9.66 4.61 18.33
N ARG A 27 8.51 4.02 17.98
CA ARG A 27 8.20 3.70 16.59
C ARG A 27 7.95 4.97 15.76
N GLN A 28 7.28 5.96 16.33
CA GLN A 28 7.08 7.26 15.67
C GLN A 28 8.43 7.94 15.40
N ALA A 29 9.34 7.96 16.37
CA ALA A 29 10.68 8.52 16.21
C ALA A 29 11.47 7.85 15.08
N ILE A 30 11.38 6.51 14.95
CA ILE A 30 11.99 5.77 13.84
C ILE A 30 11.40 6.16 12.47
N LEU A 31 10.10 6.46 12.43
CA LEU A 31 9.39 6.81 11.19
C LEU A 31 9.53 8.30 10.82
N GLN A 32 9.93 9.15 11.75
CA GLN A 32 10.02 10.60 11.57
C GLN A 32 10.84 11.03 10.33
N PRO A 33 12.04 10.47 10.06
CA PRO A 33 12.81 10.84 8.87
C PRO A 33 12.09 10.49 7.56
N LEU A 34 11.34 9.39 7.52
CA LEU A 34 10.56 9.00 6.36
C LEU A 34 9.37 9.96 6.14
N ILE A 35 8.70 10.35 7.22
CA ILE A 35 7.59 11.32 7.18
C ILE A 35 8.09 12.66 6.63
N GLU A 36 9.21 13.16 7.16
CA GLU A 36 9.82 14.42 6.72
C GLU A 36 10.23 14.38 5.24
N ALA A 37 10.87 13.29 4.80
CA ALA A 37 11.27 13.12 3.40
C ALA A 37 10.06 13.09 2.45
N ILE A 38 8.98 12.40 2.83
CA ILE A 38 7.74 12.37 2.04
C ILE A 38 7.11 13.76 2.03
N GLN A 39 6.94 14.39 3.20
CA GLN A 39 6.29 15.70 3.32
C GLN A 39 7.04 16.80 2.55
N GLN A 40 8.37 16.79 2.58
CA GLN A 40 9.18 17.71 1.80
C GLN A 40 8.86 17.59 0.31
N LYS A 41 8.80 16.37 -0.22
CA LYS A 41 8.46 16.10 -1.62
C LYS A 41 7.03 16.49 -1.97
N VAL A 42 6.09 16.27 -1.07
CA VAL A 42 4.71 16.75 -1.23
C VAL A 42 4.69 18.27 -1.37
N THR A 43 5.35 18.99 -0.46
CA THR A 43 5.41 20.45 -0.47
C THR A 43 6.06 21.00 -1.74
N GLN A 44 7.07 20.29 -2.26
CA GLN A 44 7.77 20.66 -3.49
C GLN A 44 7.08 20.14 -4.77
N ASN A 45 5.93 19.46 -4.64
CA ASN A 45 5.22 18.81 -5.74
C ASN A 45 6.11 17.85 -6.56
N GLU A 46 7.05 17.18 -5.89
CA GLU A 46 7.97 16.22 -6.49
C GLU A 46 7.36 14.81 -6.56
N THR A 47 7.96 13.96 -7.39
CA THR A 47 7.62 12.53 -7.42
C THR A 47 8.15 11.82 -6.17
N ILE A 48 7.26 11.07 -5.50
CA ILE A 48 7.56 10.23 -4.34
C ILE A 48 7.59 8.78 -4.81
N ARG A 49 8.73 8.10 -4.62
CA ARG A 49 8.88 6.68 -4.91
C ARG A 49 9.18 5.92 -3.63
N LEU A 50 8.29 5.02 -3.23
CA LEU A 50 8.45 4.19 -2.04
C LEU A 50 8.75 2.76 -2.46
N ASN A 51 9.86 2.19 -2.01
CA ASN A 51 10.20 0.79 -2.26
C ASN A 51 10.19 0.00 -0.94
N PHE A 52 9.29 -0.96 -0.83
CA PHE A 52 9.15 -1.81 0.34
C PHE A 52 9.91 -3.11 0.16
N ILE A 53 10.90 -3.38 1.01
CA ILE A 53 11.78 -4.55 0.85
C ILE A 53 11.48 -5.57 1.94
N CYS A 54 11.34 -6.84 1.56
CA CYS A 54 11.37 -7.97 2.48
C CYS A 54 12.12 -9.15 1.83
N THR A 55 12.56 -10.17 2.57
CA THR A 55 13.46 -11.21 2.05
C THR A 55 12.99 -11.86 0.74
N HIS A 56 11.75 -12.38 0.69
CA HIS A 56 11.26 -13.19 -0.43
C HIS A 56 10.34 -12.44 -1.41
N ASN A 57 10.13 -11.14 -1.18
CA ASN A 57 9.12 -10.34 -1.88
C ASN A 57 7.73 -11.02 -1.98
N SER A 58 7.31 -11.91 -1.07
CA SER A 58 6.08 -12.70 -1.28
C SER A 58 4.90 -12.27 -0.40
N ARG A 59 5.18 -11.48 0.66
CA ARG A 59 4.21 -11.14 1.70
C ARG A 59 4.28 -9.67 2.12
N ARG A 60 5.10 -9.38 3.14
CA ARG A 60 5.13 -8.08 3.85
C ARG A 60 5.36 -6.89 2.91
N SER A 61 6.30 -7.03 1.98
CA SER A 61 6.61 -5.96 1.01
C SER A 61 5.44 -5.66 0.07
N HIS A 62 4.72 -6.68 -0.41
CA HIS A 62 3.51 -6.50 -1.21
C HIS A 62 2.38 -5.86 -0.41
N LEU A 63 2.12 -6.33 0.81
CA LEU A 63 1.11 -5.71 1.68
C LEU A 63 1.41 -4.23 1.90
N SER A 64 2.66 -3.87 2.21
CA SER A 64 3.06 -2.48 2.39
C SER A 64 2.93 -1.66 1.11
N GLN A 65 3.35 -2.19 -0.05
CA GLN A 65 3.20 -1.51 -1.34
C GLN A 65 1.75 -1.16 -1.63
N ILE A 66 0.85 -2.15 -1.51
CA ILE A 66 -0.57 -2.01 -1.86
C ILE A 66 -1.25 -1.03 -0.91
N TRP A 67 -1.03 -1.16 0.40
CA TRP A 67 -1.60 -0.25 1.38
C TRP A 67 -1.04 1.15 1.29
N ALA A 68 0.26 1.34 1.04
CA ALA A 68 0.84 2.66 0.88
C ALA A 68 0.25 3.39 -0.34
N GLN A 69 0.09 2.70 -1.47
CA GLN A 69 -0.54 3.27 -2.66
C GLN A 69 -2.01 3.65 -2.40
N THR A 70 -2.74 2.77 -1.70
CA THR A 70 -4.14 2.98 -1.33
C THR A 70 -4.30 4.19 -0.40
N MET A 71 -3.46 4.31 0.63
CA MET A 71 -3.46 5.43 1.57
C MET A 71 -3.07 6.74 0.90
N ALA A 72 -2.10 6.72 -0.01
CA ALA A 72 -1.74 7.91 -0.79
C ALA A 72 -2.94 8.45 -1.59
N ASN A 73 -3.70 7.54 -2.23
CA ASN A 73 -4.94 7.93 -2.91
C ASN A 73 -6.01 8.46 -1.93
N TYR A 74 -6.23 7.75 -0.82
CA TYR A 74 -7.21 8.12 0.20
C TYR A 74 -6.96 9.50 0.81
N PHE A 75 -5.70 9.81 1.16
CA PHE A 75 -5.29 11.10 1.72
C PHE A 75 -4.98 12.16 0.65
N HIS A 76 -5.26 11.88 -0.62
CA HIS A 76 -5.03 12.80 -1.75
C HIS A 76 -3.58 13.26 -1.90
N ILE A 77 -2.62 12.41 -1.54
CA ILE A 77 -1.20 12.64 -1.73
C ILE A 77 -0.85 12.26 -3.17
N ARG A 78 -0.64 13.27 -4.02
CA ARG A 78 -0.34 13.11 -5.44
C ARG A 78 1.10 12.65 -5.67
N ASN A 79 1.37 12.12 -6.86
CA ASN A 79 2.70 11.75 -7.34
C ASN A 79 3.41 10.68 -6.49
N VAL A 80 2.65 9.82 -5.79
CA VAL A 80 3.18 8.68 -5.02
C VAL A 80 3.12 7.41 -5.86
N PHE A 81 4.26 6.74 -6.00
CA PHE A 81 4.39 5.45 -6.67
C PHE A 81 5.05 4.45 -5.72
N CYS A 82 4.34 3.36 -5.43
CA CYS A 82 4.80 2.33 -4.52
C CYS A 82 5.27 1.08 -5.27
N TYR A 83 6.41 0.55 -4.84
CA TYR A 83 7.06 -0.65 -5.36
C TYR A 83 7.35 -1.61 -4.21
N SER A 84 7.56 -2.88 -4.54
CA SER A 84 8.08 -3.86 -3.60
C SER A 84 9.25 -4.62 -4.19
N GLY A 85 10.11 -5.13 -3.32
CA GLY A 85 11.28 -5.92 -3.69
C GLY A 85 11.63 -6.95 -2.63
N GLY A 86 12.58 -7.82 -2.99
CA GLY A 86 13.22 -8.74 -2.07
C GLY A 86 14.55 -9.25 -2.60
N THR A 87 15.36 -9.79 -1.70
CA THR A 87 16.64 -10.41 -2.05
C THR A 87 16.44 -11.74 -2.78
N GLU A 88 15.28 -12.36 -2.60
CA GLU A 88 14.76 -13.49 -3.35
C GLU A 88 13.34 -13.10 -3.81
N ALA A 89 12.97 -13.38 -5.06
CA ALA A 89 11.62 -13.11 -5.55
C ALA A 89 10.92 -14.45 -5.78
N THR A 90 9.90 -14.74 -4.97
CA THR A 90 9.04 -15.91 -5.16
C THR A 90 7.62 -15.51 -5.49
N ALA A 91 6.76 -16.48 -5.77
CA ALA A 91 5.35 -16.21 -6.04
C ALA A 91 4.69 -15.47 -4.88
N LEU A 92 3.73 -14.59 -5.21
CA LEU A 92 2.90 -13.95 -4.19
C LEU A 92 2.29 -15.04 -3.31
N PHE A 93 2.47 -14.92 -2.00
CA PHE A 93 1.84 -15.87 -1.10
C PHE A 93 0.32 -15.70 -1.18
N PRO A 94 -0.46 -16.75 -1.50
CA PRO A 94 -1.89 -16.61 -1.82
C PRO A 94 -2.72 -15.93 -0.73
N MET A 95 -2.31 -16.07 0.54
CA MET A 95 -2.99 -15.40 1.65
C MET A 95 -2.93 -13.87 1.59
N VAL A 96 -1.98 -13.27 0.85
CA VAL A 96 -1.98 -11.82 0.62
C VAL A 96 -3.21 -11.42 -0.18
N ALA A 97 -3.48 -12.12 -1.29
CA ALA A 97 -4.66 -11.89 -2.13
C ALA A 97 -5.96 -12.10 -1.32
N GLU A 98 -6.05 -13.21 -0.57
CA GLU A 98 -7.22 -13.48 0.27
C GLU A 98 -7.42 -12.43 1.38
N THR A 99 -6.33 -11.97 2.01
CA THR A 99 -6.40 -10.93 3.05
C THR A 99 -6.87 -9.60 2.47
N LEU A 100 -6.34 -9.20 1.31
CA LEU A 100 -6.75 -7.97 0.64
C LEU A 100 -8.21 -8.05 0.18
N LYS A 101 -8.64 -9.19 -0.35
CA LYS A 101 -10.05 -9.43 -0.71
C LYS A 101 -10.98 -9.24 0.51
N LYS A 102 -10.61 -9.80 1.67
CA LYS A 102 -11.35 -9.60 2.94
C LYS A 102 -11.38 -8.15 3.40
N SER A 103 -10.34 -7.38 3.11
CA SER A 103 -10.27 -5.94 3.42
C SER A 103 -11.03 -5.06 2.42
N GLY A 104 -11.60 -5.62 1.35
CA GLY A 104 -12.40 -4.88 0.37
C GLY A 104 -11.73 -4.61 -0.98
N PHE A 105 -10.53 -5.12 -1.21
CA PHE A 105 -9.88 -5.00 -2.52
C PHE A 105 -10.52 -5.95 -3.53
N LEU A 106 -10.67 -5.49 -4.77
CA LEU A 106 -11.02 -6.38 -5.87
C LEU A 106 -9.76 -7.06 -6.38
N ILE A 107 -9.77 -8.39 -6.36
CA ILE A 107 -8.65 -9.23 -6.81
C ILE A 107 -9.11 -10.00 -8.04
N HIS A 108 -8.35 -9.88 -9.13
CA HIS A 108 -8.53 -10.69 -10.34
C HIS A 108 -7.23 -11.39 -10.68
N THR A 109 -7.27 -12.71 -10.88
CA THR A 109 -6.13 -13.44 -11.42
C THR A 109 -6.04 -13.16 -12.92
N ILE A 110 -4.91 -12.59 -13.34
CA ILE A 110 -4.60 -12.29 -14.75
C ILE A 110 -3.99 -13.52 -15.42
N SER A 111 -3.15 -14.26 -14.69
CA SER A 111 -2.52 -15.49 -15.17
C SER A 111 -2.44 -16.50 -14.04
N GLU A 112 -2.73 -17.76 -14.38
CA GLU A 112 -2.56 -18.91 -13.50
C GLU A 112 -1.17 -19.54 -13.69
N GLY A 113 -0.81 -20.50 -12.82
CA GLY A 113 0.45 -21.24 -12.87
C GLY A 113 1.17 -21.29 -11.53
N THR A 114 2.46 -21.63 -11.54
CA THR A 114 3.32 -21.71 -10.33
C THR A 114 3.59 -20.34 -9.71
N ASN A 115 3.53 -19.27 -10.50
CA ASN A 115 3.63 -17.88 -10.06
C ASN A 115 2.46 -17.07 -10.65
N PRO A 116 1.27 -17.13 -10.04
CA PRO A 116 0.09 -16.44 -10.54
C PRO A 116 0.26 -14.92 -10.47
N VAL A 117 -0.31 -14.23 -11.47
CA VAL A 117 -0.29 -12.77 -11.56
C VAL A 117 -1.67 -12.24 -11.19
N TYR A 118 -1.72 -11.23 -10.31
CA TYR A 118 -2.97 -10.66 -9.79
C TYR A 118 -3.10 -9.18 -10.15
N SER A 119 -4.29 -8.79 -10.60
CA SER A 119 -4.76 -7.40 -10.56
C SER A 119 -5.38 -7.14 -9.20
N ILE A 120 -4.99 -6.03 -8.56
CA ILE A 120 -5.47 -5.64 -7.23
C ILE A 120 -5.97 -4.21 -7.35
N LYS A 121 -7.27 -3.99 -7.17
CA LYS A 121 -7.91 -2.67 -7.27
C LYS A 121 -8.47 -2.21 -5.93
N TYR A 122 -8.32 -0.92 -5.67
CA TYR A 122 -8.86 -0.25 -4.49
C TYR A 122 -9.85 0.88 -4.84
N THR A 123 -10.02 1.18 -6.12
CA THR A 123 -10.89 2.22 -6.70
C THR A 123 -11.34 1.74 -8.08
N ASP A 124 -12.45 2.28 -8.58
CA ASP A 124 -12.95 2.04 -9.94
C ASP A 124 -11.98 2.51 -11.03
#